data_AF-A0A3C0FUR4-F1
#
_entry.id   AF-A0A3C0FUR4-F1
#
_cell.length_a   1.000
_cell.length_b   1.000
_cell.length_c   1.000
_cell.angle_alpha   90.00
_cell.angle_beta   90.00
_cell.angle_gamma   90.00
#
_symmetry.space_group_name_H-M   'P 1'
#
loop_
_entity.id
_entity.type
_entity.pdbx_description
1 polymer ?
#
loop_
_entity_poly.entity_id
_entity_poly.type
_entity_poly.pdbx_seq_one_letter_code
_entity_poly.pdbx_strand_id
1 'polypeptide(L)'
;VSHGDGFISLGTSSQIFVASDKYRPKPEELLHSFAHAIPDHWFQMAVLLNGASCLKWAADLLGEADITALLNRVEAQHKAPSDVVFLPYL
;
A
#
# COMPACT_ATOMS: atom_id res chain seq x y z
N VAL A 1 -16.69 3.35 13.21
CA VAL A 1 -15.56 2.44 12.92
C VAL A 1 -15.96 1.09 13.43
N SER A 2 -16.25 0.17 12.53
CA SER A 2 -16.65 -1.20 12.83
C SER A 2 -15.45 -2.13 12.70
N HIS A 3 -15.48 -3.27 13.40
CA HIS A 3 -14.48 -4.30 13.17
C HIS A 3 -14.45 -4.71 11.69
N GLY A 4 -13.27 -4.73 11.08
CA GLY A 4 -13.09 -5.05 9.67
C GLY A 4 -13.11 -3.84 8.72
N ASP A 5 -13.53 -2.66 9.18
CA ASP A 5 -13.35 -1.43 8.40
C ASP A 5 -11.86 -1.21 8.16
N GLY A 6 -11.48 -0.94 6.92
CA GLY A 6 -10.08 -0.77 6.56
C GLY A 6 -9.87 0.18 5.40
N PHE A 7 -8.62 0.63 5.27
CA PHE A 7 -8.19 1.42 4.13
C PHE A 7 -6.77 1.03 3.73
N ILE A 8 -6.43 1.36 2.49
CA ILE A 8 -5.07 1.31 1.98
C ILE A 8 -4.66 2.75 1.69
N SER A 9 -3.55 3.19 2.28
CA SER A 9 -2.91 4.44 1.92
C SER A 9 -1.80 4.17 0.91
N LEU A 10 -1.85 4.84 -0.24
CA LEU A 10 -0.83 4.76 -1.30
C LEU A 10 -0.03 6.07 -1.34
N GLY A 11 0.72 6.35 -0.25
CA GLY A 11 1.67 7.46 -0.20
C GLY A 11 3.04 7.06 -0.74
N THR A 12 4.10 7.79 -0.36
CA THR A 12 5.50 7.37 -0.64
C THR A 12 5.74 5.95 -0.16
N SER A 13 5.23 5.63 1.02
CA SER A 13 5.08 4.28 1.54
C SER A 13 3.60 3.88 1.54
N SER A 14 3.35 2.58 1.51
CA SER A 14 2.02 2.01 1.62
C SER A 14 1.71 1.57 3.04
N GLN A 15 0.44 1.73 3.43
CA GLN A 15 -0.06 1.24 4.69
C GLN A 15 -1.38 0.51 4.44
N ILE A 16 -1.53 -0.65 5.08
CA ILE A 16 -2.81 -1.34 5.20
C ILE A 16 -3.25 -1.17 6.65
N PHE A 17 -4.47 -0.70 6.85
CA PHE A 17 -5.07 -0.48 8.17
C PHE A 17 -6.39 -1.23 8.27
N VAL A 18 -6.63 -1.92 9.39
CA VAL A 18 -7.91 -2.59 9.67
C VAL A 18 -8.32 -2.37 11.11
N ALA A 19 -9.52 -1.85 11.32
CA ALA A 19 -10.10 -1.62 12.64
C ALA A 19 -10.52 -2.93 13.33
N SER A 20 -10.42 -2.92 14.65
CA SER A 20 -10.51 -4.09 15.49
C SER A 20 -11.32 -3.78 16.76
N ASP A 21 -12.33 -4.59 17.07
CA ASP A 21 -13.14 -4.48 18.29
C ASP A 21 -12.47 -5.05 19.56
N LYS A 22 -11.32 -5.70 19.41
CA LYS A 22 -10.47 -6.17 20.50
C LYS A 22 -9.00 -6.06 20.13
N TYR A 23 -8.13 -6.06 21.13
CA TYR A 23 -6.70 -6.16 20.91
C TYR A 23 -6.33 -7.53 20.31
N ARG A 24 -5.71 -7.55 19.13
CA ARG A 24 -5.31 -8.75 18.38
C ARG A 24 -3.84 -8.65 17.94
N PRO A 25 -2.84 -8.78 18.84
CA PRO A 25 -1.44 -8.72 18.43
C PRO A 25 -1.05 -9.93 17.59
N LYS A 26 -0.23 -9.70 16.57
CA LYS A 26 0.39 -10.74 15.73
C LYS A 26 1.80 -10.35 15.27
N PRO A 27 2.74 -10.14 16.21
CA PRO A 27 4.10 -9.68 15.89
C PRO A 27 4.88 -10.69 15.01
N GLU A 28 4.57 -11.98 15.10
CA GLU A 28 5.15 -13.05 14.27
C GLU A 28 4.78 -12.91 12.78
N GLU A 29 3.65 -12.27 12.47
CA GLU A 29 3.23 -11.91 11.11
C GLU A 29 3.68 -10.48 10.72
N LEU A 30 4.53 -9.85 11.53
CA LEU A 30 4.99 -8.45 11.37
C LEU A 30 3.85 -7.42 11.37
N LEU A 31 2.73 -7.74 12.01
CA LEU A 31 1.61 -6.81 12.16
C LEU A 31 1.79 -5.94 13.40
N HIS A 32 1.64 -4.63 13.23
CA HIS A 32 1.49 -3.72 14.35
C HIS A 32 0.05 -3.75 14.85
N SER A 33 -0.14 -3.65 16.16
CA SER A 33 -1.48 -3.61 16.78
C SER A 33 -1.49 -2.57 17.88
N PHE A 34 -2.37 -1.56 17.75
CA PHE A 34 -2.43 -0.42 18.66
C PHE A 34 -3.86 -0.12 19.09
N ALA A 35 -4.01 0.64 20.17
CA ALA A 35 -5.28 1.22 20.55
C ALA A 35 -5.71 2.24 19.49
N HIS A 36 -7.00 2.24 19.16
CA HIS A 36 -7.59 3.24 18.28
C HIS A 36 -7.82 4.54 19.07
N ALA A 37 -7.99 5.66 18.36
CA ALA A 37 -8.40 6.93 18.96
C ALA A 37 -9.86 6.94 19.49
N ILE A 38 -10.60 5.83 19.35
CA ILE A 38 -11.97 5.66 19.82
C ILE A 38 -11.92 4.71 21.03
N PRO A 39 -12.65 5.01 22.13
CA PRO A 39 -12.71 4.11 23.28
C PRO A 39 -13.09 2.69 22.89
N ASP A 40 -12.49 1.70 23.55
CA ASP A 40 -12.76 0.27 23.34
C ASP A 40 -12.57 -0.21 21.88
N HIS A 41 -11.68 0.45 21.14
CA HIS A 41 -11.29 0.05 19.78
C HIS A 41 -9.77 -0.07 19.65
N TRP A 42 -9.35 -0.93 18.72
CA TRP A 42 -7.99 -1.16 18.31
C TRP A 42 -7.90 -1.14 16.79
N PHE A 43 -6.69 -1.26 16.27
CA PHE A 43 -6.47 -1.56 14.87
C PHE A 43 -5.21 -2.40 14.70
N GLN A 44 -5.17 -3.13 13.58
CA GLN A 44 -3.96 -3.74 13.06
C GLN A 44 -3.49 -2.96 11.84
N MET A 45 -2.17 -2.90 11.64
CA MET A 45 -1.62 -2.32 10.43
C MET A 45 -0.35 -3.04 9.97
N ALA A 46 -0.18 -3.07 8.64
CA ALA A 46 1.06 -3.45 7.98
C ALA A 46 1.62 -2.24 7.23
N VAL A 47 2.94 -2.05 7.32
CA VAL A 47 3.65 -0.99 6.62
C VAL A 47 4.49 -1.61 5.51
N LEU A 48 4.36 -1.02 4.34
CA LEU A 48 5.09 -1.37 3.13
C LEU A 48 5.90 -0.14 2.73
N LEU A 49 7.23 -0.25 2.64
CA LEU A 49 8.09 0.90 2.31
C LEU A 49 7.89 1.41 0.87
N ASN A 50 7.21 0.61 0.06
CA ASN A 50 7.13 0.65 -1.38
C ASN A 50 5.72 1.03 -1.88
N GLY A 51 5.30 2.26 -1.62
CA GLY A 51 4.03 2.79 -2.13
C GLY A 51 4.16 3.38 -3.54
N ALA A 52 3.59 4.57 -3.74
CA ALA A 52 3.65 5.33 -4.98
C ALA A 52 5.09 5.69 -5.40
N SER A 53 6.07 5.61 -4.48
CA SER A 53 7.49 5.79 -4.78
C SER A 53 8.02 4.83 -5.85
N CYS A 54 7.51 3.60 -5.91
CA CYS A 54 7.89 2.64 -6.95
C CYS A 54 7.43 3.08 -8.35
N LEU A 55 6.22 3.65 -8.45
CA LEU A 55 5.72 4.19 -9.69
C LEU A 55 6.48 5.46 -10.10
N LYS A 56 6.84 6.31 -9.13
CA LYS A 56 7.71 7.47 -9.38
C LYS A 56 9.07 7.04 -9.93
N TRP A 57 9.70 6.06 -9.29
CA TRP A 57 10.97 5.48 -9.74
C TRP A 57 10.86 4.92 -11.17
N ALA A 58 9.78 4.20 -11.47
CA ALA A 58 9.56 3.66 -12.81
C ALA A 58 9.35 4.78 -13.86
N ALA A 59 8.60 5.83 -13.51
CA ALA A 59 8.41 6.99 -14.38
C ALA A 59 9.76 7.66 -14.70
N ASP A 60 10.59 7.88 -13.68
CA ASP A 60 11.93 8.47 -13.84
C ASP A 60 12.84 7.59 -14.69
N LEU A 61 12.85 6.28 -14.42
CA LEU A 61 13.67 5.32 -15.16
C LEU A 61 13.31 5.28 -16.66
N LEU A 62 12.03 5.46 -16.98
CA LEU A 62 11.50 5.39 -18.34
C LEU A 62 11.43 6.77 -19.03
N GLY A 63 11.84 7.83 -18.34
CA GLY A 63 11.84 9.20 -18.87
C GLY A 63 10.44 9.81 -19.01
N GLU A 64 9.47 9.35 -18.22
CA GLU A 64 8.13 9.94 -18.16
C GLU A 64 8.12 11.23 -17.36
N ALA A 65 7.20 12.15 -17.71
CA ALA A 65 7.08 13.44 -17.01
C ALA A 65 6.64 13.28 -15.55
N ASP A 66 5.71 12.36 -15.30
CA ASP A 66 5.18 12.04 -13.97
C ASP A 66 4.53 10.64 -13.96
N ILE A 67 3.99 10.25 -12.79
CA ILE A 67 3.28 8.97 -12.63
C ILE A 67 2.05 8.91 -13.54
N THR A 68 1.33 10.02 -13.74
CA THR A 68 0.12 10.07 -14.56
C THR A 68 0.44 9.77 -16.02
N ALA A 69 1.51 10.34 -16.56
CA ALA A 69 2.00 10.06 -17.91
C ALA A 69 2.36 8.58 -18.09
N LEU A 70 3.09 8.00 -17.11
CA LEU A 70 3.39 6.57 -17.10
C LEU A 70 2.12 5.72 -17.14
N LEU A 71 1.16 5.98 -16.25
CA LEU A 71 -0.08 5.21 -16.15
C LEU A 71 -0.92 5.32 -17.42
N ASN A 72 -1.08 6.54 -17.97
CA ASN A 72 -1.81 6.75 -19.22
C ASN A 72 -1.19 5.96 -20.39
N ARG A 73 0.15 5.93 -20.50
CA ARG A 73 0.82 5.15 -21.54
C ARG A 73 0.60 3.65 -21.35
N VAL A 74 0.67 3.16 -20.12
CA VAL A 74 0.41 1.75 -19.81
C VAL A 74 -1.03 1.40 -20.16
N GLU A 75 -2.02 2.15 -19.68
CA GLU A 75 -3.45 1.91 -19.92
C GLU A 75 -3.80 1.88 -21.41
N ALA A 76 -3.23 2.78 -22.21
CA ALA A 76 -3.47 2.84 -23.65
C ALA A 76 -2.96 1.60 -24.42
N GLN A 77 -2.00 0.85 -23.86
CA GLN A 77 -1.34 -0.27 -24.53
C GLN A 77 -1.56 -1.61 -23.81
N HIS A 78 -2.11 -1.59 -22.59
CA HIS A 78 -2.26 -2.75 -21.75
C HIS A 78 -3.27 -3.75 -22.33
N LYS A 79 -2.86 -5.02 -22.42
CA LYS A 79 -3.74 -6.13 -22.79
C LYS A 79 -3.78 -7.19 -21.70
N ALA A 80 -2.61 -7.51 -21.15
CA ALA A 80 -2.39 -8.43 -20.05
C ALA A 80 -1.04 -8.10 -19.38
N PRO A 81 -0.79 -8.60 -18.15
CA PRO A 81 0.54 -8.60 -17.57
C PRO A 81 1.57 -9.27 -18.49
N SER A 82 2.81 -8.79 -18.49
CA SER A 82 3.91 -9.43 -19.21
C SER A 82 4.58 -10.51 -18.35
N ASP A 83 5.54 -11.25 -18.93
CA ASP A 83 6.38 -12.20 -18.21
C ASP A 83 7.44 -11.53 -17.31
N VAL A 84 7.48 -10.19 -17.27
CA VAL A 84 8.44 -9.43 -16.46
C VAL A 84 7.87 -9.24 -15.05
N VAL A 85 8.65 -9.66 -14.05
CA VAL A 85 8.31 -9.48 -12.63
C VAL A 85 9.10 -8.32 -12.05
N PHE A 86 8.40 -7.35 -11.48
CA PHE A 86 8.99 -6.29 -10.67
C PHE A 86 8.86 -6.62 -9.19
N LEU A 87 9.99 -6.63 -8.48
CA LEU A 87 10.04 -6.82 -7.03
C LEU A 87 10.24 -5.46 -6.36
N PRO A 88 9.19 -4.88 -5.72
CA PRO A 88 9.21 -3.50 -5.24
C PRO A 88 9.92 -3.35 -3.89
N TYR A 89 11.18 -3.75 -3.78
CA TYR A 89 12.02 -3.62 -2.57
C TYR A 89 13.06 -2.50 -2.75
N LEU A 90 12.59 -1.30 -3.07
CA LEU A 90 13.40 -0.09 -3.25
C LEU A 90 13.82 0.53 -1.91
#